data_AF-F8E180-F1
#
_entry.id   AF-F8E180-F1
#
_cell.length_a   1.000
_cell.length_b   1.000
_cell.length_c   1.000
_cell.angle_alpha   90.00
_cell.angle_beta   90.00
_cell.angle_gamma   90.00
#
_symmetry.space_group_name_H-M   'P 1'
#
loop_
_entity.id
_entity.type
_entity.pdbx_description
1 polymer ?
#
loop_
_entity_poly.entity_id
_entity_poly.type
_entity_poly.pdbx_seq_one_letter_code
_entity_poly.pdbx_strand_id
1 'polypeptide(L)' 'MYMTESTPAPGGTERKGLVMSELHIEISELIAAGVNVHDPEETLRVATARGYQLVVRVIEHDPARFLSMVAAWFEQEVVA' A
#
# COMPACT_ATOMS: atom_id res chain seq x y z
N MET A 1 -30.34 -26.03 24.98
CA MET A 1 -29.22 -25.29 25.60
C MET A 1 -28.32 -24.84 24.46
N TYR A 2 -28.11 -23.53 24.36
CA TYR A 2 -27.62 -22.84 23.17
C TYR A 2 -26.19 -23.26 22.78
N MET A 3 -26.00 -23.53 21.49
CA MET A 3 -24.69 -23.56 20.84
C MET A 3 -24.09 -22.15 20.91
N THR A 4 -22.86 -22.02 21.43
CA THR A 4 -22.07 -20.79 21.31
C THR A 4 -20.93 -21.03 20.34
N GLU A 5 -21.25 -21.07 19.05
CA GLU A 5 -20.25 -20.82 18.01
C GLU A 5 -19.73 -19.40 18.21
N SER A 6 -18.47 -19.30 18.60
CA SER A 6 -17.76 -18.02 18.65
C SER A 6 -17.38 -17.64 17.23
N THR A 7 -18.26 -16.91 16.54
CA THR A 7 -17.95 -16.30 15.26
C THR A 7 -16.97 -15.14 15.49
N PRO A 8 -15.78 -15.10 14.85
CA PRO A 8 -14.93 -13.92 14.89
C PRO A 8 -15.61 -12.78 14.14
N ALA A 9 -15.65 -11.60 14.73
CA ALA A 9 -16.27 -10.41 14.13
C ALA A 9 -15.61 -10.10 12.77
N PRO A 10 -16.37 -9.94 11.66
CA PRO A 10 -15.81 -9.80 10.31
C PRO A 10 -15.04 -8.49 10.05
N GLY A 11 -15.12 -7.48 10.93
CA GLY A 11 -14.67 -6.12 10.61
C GLY A 11 -13.16 -5.84 10.62
N GLY A 12 -12.31 -6.75 11.10
CA GLY A 12 -10.86 -6.50 11.25
C GLY A 12 -10.03 -6.82 10.01
N THR A 13 -10.34 -7.94 9.35
CA THR A 13 -9.57 -8.47 8.22
C THR A 13 -9.91 -7.75 6.91
N GLU A 14 -11.18 -7.41 6.71
CA GLU A 14 -11.68 -6.73 5.49
C GLU A 14 -11.11 -5.30 5.36
N ARG A 15 -11.04 -4.56 6.48
CA ARG A 15 -10.46 -3.21 6.50
C ARG A 15 -8.97 -3.21 6.15
N LYS A 16 -8.22 -4.21 6.61
CA LYS A 16 -6.81 -4.36 6.27
C LYS A 16 -6.62 -4.69 4.78
N GLY A 17 -7.51 -5.49 4.20
CA GLY A 17 -7.53 -5.76 2.76
C GLY A 17 -7.80 -4.51 1.92
N LEU A 18 -8.79 -3.70 2.32
CA LEU A 18 -9.14 -2.47 1.63
C LEU A 18 -8.00 -1.44 1.63
N VAL A 19 -7.38 -1.21 2.79
CA VAL A 19 -6.24 -0.26 2.92
C VAL A 19 -5.04 -0.70 2.06
N MET A 20 -4.80 -2.00 1.95
CA MET A 20 -3.72 -2.52 1.09
C MET A 20 -4.06 -2.33 -0.39
N SER A 21 -5.33 -2.47 -0.79
CA SER A 21 -5.76 -2.21 -2.18
C SER A 21 -5.67 -0.73 -2.55
N GLU A 22 -6.07 0.19 -1.66
CA GLU A 22 -5.98 1.63 -1.92
C GLU A 22 -4.52 2.10 -2.01
N LEU A 23 -3.64 1.60 -1.14
CA LEU A 23 -2.21 1.90 -1.21
C LEU A 23 -1.58 1.37 -2.49
N HIS A 24 -1.95 0.16 -2.92
CA HIS A 24 -1.50 -0.37 -4.21
C HIS A 24 -1.96 0.52 -5.37
N ILE A 25 -3.18 1.05 -5.34
CA ILE A 25 -3.69 1.98 -6.37
C ILE A 25 -2.87 3.27 -6.40
N GLU A 26 -2.65 3.93 -5.24
CA GLU A 26 -1.85 5.16 -5.18
C GLU A 26 -0.44 4.96 -5.75
N ILE A 27 0.21 3.83 -5.45
CA ILE A 27 1.54 3.47 -6.00
C ILE A 27 1.46 3.23 -7.51
N SER A 28 0.46 2.50 -7.99
CA SER A 28 0.24 2.29 -9.43
C SER A 28 0.06 3.62 -10.19
N GLU A 29 -0.65 4.59 -9.63
CA GLU A 29 -0.87 5.89 -10.27
C GLU A 29 0.41 6.74 -10.30
N LEU A 30 1.29 6.61 -9.29
CA LEU A 30 2.62 7.23 -9.31
C LEU A 30 3.50 6.62 -10.40
N ILE A 31 3.52 5.30 -10.51
CA ILE A 31 4.25 4.57 -11.57
C ILE A 31 3.71 4.96 -12.96
N ALA A 32 2.39 4.97 -13.14
CA ALA A 32 1.76 5.34 -14.40
C ALA A 32 2.04 6.80 -14.81
N ALA A 33 2.29 7.67 -13.83
CA ALA A 33 2.72 9.04 -14.06
C ALA A 33 4.24 9.20 -14.30
N GLY A 34 5.01 8.10 -14.31
CA GLY A 34 6.44 8.11 -14.53
C GLY A 34 7.28 8.55 -13.33
N VAL A 35 6.71 8.52 -12.11
CA VAL A 35 7.46 8.82 -10.88
C VAL A 35 8.40 7.66 -10.57
N ASN A 36 9.65 7.97 -10.22
CA ASN A 36 10.59 6.96 -9.74
C ASN A 36 10.25 6.53 -8.30
N VAL A 37 9.42 5.49 -8.16
CA VAL A 37 9.01 4.96 -6.84
C VAL A 37 10.16 4.34 -6.03
N HIS A 38 11.36 4.23 -6.59
CA HIS A 38 12.57 3.83 -5.84
C HIS A 38 13.30 5.01 -5.19
N ASP A 39 12.85 6.24 -5.43
CA ASP A 39 13.27 7.45 -4.72
C ASP A 39 12.15 7.88 -3.75
N PRO A 40 12.24 7.55 -2.45
CA PRO A 40 11.22 7.92 -1.48
C PRO A 40 11.04 9.44 -1.32
N GLU A 41 12.08 10.25 -1.55
CA GLU A 41 11.98 11.71 -1.42
C GLU A 41 11.18 12.31 -2.58
N GLU A 42 11.49 11.90 -3.82
CA GLU A 42 10.70 12.29 -5.00
C GLU A 42 9.25 11.81 -4.85
N THR A 43 9.08 10.54 -4.46
CA THR A 43 7.77 9.92 -4.31
C THR A 43 6.93 10.63 -3.27
N LEU A 44 7.50 10.96 -2.09
CA LEU A 44 6.83 11.70 -1.03
C LEU A 44 6.36 13.08 -1.50
N ARG A 45 7.22 13.81 -2.21
CA ARG A 45 6.90 15.15 -2.75
C ARG A 45 5.72 15.07 -3.73
N VAL A 46 5.74 14.12 -4.65
CA VAL A 46 4.66 13.97 -5.65
C VAL A 46 3.38 13.45 -5.02
N ALA A 47 3.46 12.47 -4.13
CA ALA A 47 2.33 11.92 -3.39
C ALA A 47 1.63 13.01 -2.56
N THR A 48 2.40 13.87 -1.88
CA THR A 48 1.89 15.03 -1.13
C THR A 48 1.15 16.00 -2.06
N ALA A 49 1.76 16.35 -3.20
CA ALA A 49 1.15 17.26 -4.17
C ALA A 49 -0.16 16.71 -4.78
N ARG A 50 -0.32 15.38 -4.83
CA ARG A 50 -1.49 14.69 -5.38
C ARG A 50 -2.54 14.30 -4.33
N GLY A 51 -2.21 14.39 -3.04
CA GLY A 51 -3.11 13.99 -1.96
C GLY A 51 -3.16 12.48 -1.69
N TYR A 52 -2.13 11.73 -2.10
CA TYR A 52 -1.99 10.28 -1.84
C TYR A 52 -1.58 10.02 -0.40
N GLN A 53 -2.56 10.02 0.50
CA GLN A 53 -2.31 10.00 1.94
C GLN A 53 -1.75 8.67 2.44
N LEU A 54 -2.02 7.54 1.76
CA LEU A 54 -1.49 6.25 2.20
C LEU A 54 0.00 6.14 1.89
N VAL A 55 0.41 6.52 0.68
CA VAL A 55 1.83 6.58 0.31
C VAL A 55 2.61 7.51 1.23
N VAL A 56 2.10 8.72 1.48
CA VAL A 56 2.71 9.68 2.42
C VAL A 56 2.90 9.05 3.80
N ARG A 57 1.83 8.47 4.37
CA ARG A 57 1.90 7.85 5.70
C ARG A 57 2.91 6.70 5.78
N VAL A 58 3.02 5.87 4.74
CA VAL A 58 3.98 4.76 4.75
C VAL A 58 5.41 5.28 4.65
N ILE A 59 5.69 6.23 3.76
CA ILE A 59 7.04 6.79 3.58
C ILE A 59 7.50 7.55 4.84
N GLU A 60 6.63 8.38 5.43
CA GLU A 60 6.95 9.12 6.66
C GLU A 60 7.17 8.20 7.86
N HIS A 61 6.49 7.05 7.89
CA HIS A 61 6.66 6.06 8.95
C HIS A 61 7.93 5.25 8.78
N ASP A 62 8.16 4.69 7.59
CA ASP A 62 9.31 3.87 7.26
C ASP A 62 9.51 3.80 5.72
N PRO A 63 10.48 4.54 5.16
CA PRO A 63 10.75 4.51 3.73
C PRO A 63 11.30 3.15 3.25
N ALA A 64 11.99 2.37 4.10
CA ALA A 64 12.47 1.05 3.73
C ALA A 64 11.30 0.05 3.60
N ARG A 65 10.29 0.19 4.47
CA ARG A 65 9.04 -0.56 4.34
C ARG A 65 8.29 -0.23 3.06
N PHE A 66 8.20 1.06 2.70
CA PHE A 66 7.62 1.47 1.42
C PHE A 66 8.31 0.77 0.25
N LEU A 67 9.64 0.80 0.19
CA LEU A 67 10.42 0.14 -0.86
C LEU A 67 10.20 -1.38 -0.89
N SER A 68 10.11 -2.02 0.28
CA SER A 68 9.81 -3.46 0.37
C SER A 68 8.44 -3.81 -0.21
N MET A 69 7.46 -2.92 -0.07
CA MET A 69 6.11 -3.09 -0.63
C MET A 69 6.10 -2.89 -2.14
N VAL A 70 6.83 -1.87 -2.64
CA VAL A 70 7.04 -1.65 -4.08
C VAL A 70 7.65 -2.91 -4.71
N ALA A 71 8.72 -3.45 -4.12
CA ALA A 71 9.36 -4.66 -4.61
C ALA A 71 8.41 -5.87 -4.58
N ALA A 72 7.67 -6.06 -3.49
CA ALA A 72 6.74 -7.19 -3.35
C ALA A 72 5.58 -7.16 -4.35
N TRP A 73 5.10 -5.98 -4.76
CA TRP A 73 3.92 -5.83 -5.61
C TRP A 73 4.21 -5.60 -7.09
N PHE A 74 5.30 -4.89 -7.40
CA PHE A 74 5.58 -4.42 -8.75
C PHE A 74 6.87 -4.97 -9.36
N GLU A 75 7.70 -5.66 -8.57
CA GLU A 75 8.96 -6.26 -9.04
C GLU A 75 8.92 -7.81 -9.07
N GLN A 76 7.77 -8.45 -8.87
CA GLN A 76 7.67 -9.90 -9.07
C GLN A 76 7.95 -10.23 -10.54
N GLU A 77 9.08 -10.88 -10.77
CA GLU A 77 9.61 -11.25 -12.08
C GLU A 77 8.54 -11.79 -13.04
N VAL A 78 8.58 -11.24 -14.25
CA VAL A 78 8.15 -11.90 -15.49
C VAL A 78 8.91 -13.22 -15.59
N VAL A 79 8.36 -14.30 -15.05
CA VAL A 79 8.83 -15.66 -15.36
C VAL A 79 8.39 -15.94 -16.80
N ALA A 80 9.26 -15.60 -17.75
CA ALA A 80 9.19 -15.99 -19.15
C ALA A 80 9.56 -17.47 -19.33
#